data_AF-A0A932YWP7-F1
#
_entry.id   AF-A0A932YWP7-F1
#
_cell.length_a   1.000
_cell.length_b   1.000
_cell.length_c   1.000
_cell.angle_alpha   90.00
_cell.angle_beta   90.00
_cell.angle_gamma   90.00
#
_symmetry.space_group_name_H-M   'P 1'
#
loop_
_entity.id
_entity.type
_entity.pdbx_description
1 polymer ?
#
loop_
_entity_poly.entity_id
_entity_poly.type
_entity_poly.pdbx_seq_one_letter_code
_entity_poly.pdbx_strand_id
1 'polypeptide(L)' 'MSVQELVKRCEALFDDLELGAVKQWKAAQPGRKAIGYLPIYVPREIVHAAGMLPVG' A
#
# COMPACT_ATOMS: atom_id res chain seq x y z
N MET A 1 8.45 16.81 -8.71
CA MET A 1 7.49 16.94 -7.61
C MET A 1 8.07 17.84 -6.56
N SER A 2 7.36 18.90 -6.19
CA SER A 2 7.65 19.72 -5.01
C SER A 2 7.33 18.96 -3.72
N VAL A 3 7.79 19.48 -2.59
CA VAL A 3 7.43 18.96 -1.27
C VAL A 3 5.91 19.01 -1.06
N GLN A 4 5.26 20.07 -1.51
CA GLN A 4 3.82 20.26 -1.40
C GLN A 4 3.05 19.17 -2.17
N GLU A 5 3.55 18.79 -3.35
CA GLU A 5 2.95 17.70 -4.14
C GLU A 5 3.14 16.33 -3.49
N LEU A 6 4.29 16.08 -2.84
CA LEU A 6 4.52 14.85 -2.07
C LEU A 6 3.56 14.75 -0.88
N VAL A 7 3.45 15.83 -0.09
CA VAL A 7 2.56 15.87 1.08
C VAL A 7 1.11 15.61 0.68
N LYS A 8 0.62 16.30 -0.37
CA LYS A 8 -0.74 16.10 -0.88
C LYS A 8 -1.01 14.65 -1.31
N ARG A 9 -0.02 13.97 -1.89
CA ARG A 9 -0.12 12.56 -2.26
C ARG A 9 -0.21 11.66 -1.02
N CYS A 10 0.59 11.93 0.00
CA CYS A 10 0.56 11.17 1.25
C CYS A 10 -0.78 11.34 1.98
N GLU A 11 -1.30 12.56 2.05
CA GLU A 11 -2.63 12.85 2.62
C GLU A 11 -3.74 12.08 1.88
N ALA A 12 -3.74 12.12 0.54
CA ALA A 12 -4.72 11.37 -0.25
C ALA A 12 -4.64 9.84 -0.04
N LEU A 13 -3.46 9.29 0.25
CA LEU A 13 -3.30 7.86 0.59
C LEU A 13 -3.75 7.56 2.02
N PHE A 14 -3.56 8.49 2.95
CA PHE A 14 -3.99 8.34 4.34
C PHE A 14 -5.51 8.40 4.47
N ASP A 15 -6.16 9.29 3.72
CA ASP A 15 -7.61 9.47 3.70
C ASP A 15 -8.34 8.45 2.80
N ASP A 16 -7.61 7.51 2.17
CA ASP A 16 -8.17 6.46 1.30
C ASP A 16 -8.83 5.32 2.10
N LEU A 17 -9.94 5.64 2.77
CA LEU A 17 -10.70 4.70 3.59
C LEU A 17 -11.31 3.53 2.78
N GLU A 18 -11.49 3.73 1.48
CA GLU A 18 -12.06 2.74 0.55
C GLU A 18 -10.98 1.85 -0.10
N LEU A 19 -9.72 2.01 0.28
CA LEU A 19 -8.58 1.24 -0.23
C LEU A 19 -8.46 1.29 -1.76
N GLY A 20 -8.79 2.43 -2.37
CA GLY A 20 -8.67 2.68 -3.80
C GLY A 20 -7.26 2.43 -4.34
N ALA A 21 -6.23 2.90 -3.64
CA ALA A 21 -4.83 2.68 -3.99
C ALA A 21 -4.46 1.20 -3.96
N VAL A 22 -4.96 0.43 -2.98
CA VAL A 22 -4.74 -1.03 -2.89
C VAL A 22 -5.43 -1.74 -4.05
N LYS A 23 -6.67 -1.36 -4.38
CA LYS A 23 -7.42 -1.89 -5.53
C LYS A 23 -6.67 -1.64 -6.84
N GLN A 24 -6.18 -0.42 -7.05
CA GLN A 24 -5.38 -0.04 -8.23
C GLN A 24 -4.07 -0.85 -8.30
N TRP A 25 -3.35 -0.98 -7.18
CA TRP A 25 -2.11 -1.75 -7.13
C TRP A 25 -2.31 -3.23 -7.50
N LYS A 26 -3.40 -3.85 -7.02
CA LYS A 26 -3.79 -5.23 -7.37
C LYS A 26 -4.18 -5.37 -8.84
N ALA A 27 -4.91 -4.40 -9.38
CA ALA A 27 -5.36 -4.42 -10.77
C ALA A 27 -4.20 -4.26 -11.78
N ALA A 28 -3.10 -3.63 -11.38
CA ALA A 28 -1.97 -3.35 -12.28
C ALA A 28 -1.26 -4.61 -12.81
N GLN A 29 -1.34 -5.77 -12.12
CA GLN A 29 -0.82 -7.05 -12.63
C GLN A 29 -1.67 -8.24 -12.14
N PRO A 30 -2.00 -9.20 -13.01
CA PRO A 30 -2.71 -10.42 -12.61
C PRO A 30 -2.00 -11.16 -11.47
N GLY A 31 -2.77 -11.65 -10.50
CA GLY A 31 -2.26 -12.46 -9.40
C GLY A 31 -1.63 -11.69 -8.24
N ARG A 32 -1.52 -10.36 -8.32
CA ARG A 32 -1.07 -9.51 -7.20
C ARG A 32 -1.99 -9.63 -5.98
N LYS A 33 -1.38 -9.72 -4.80
CA LYS A 33 -2.07 -9.86 -3.51
C LYS A 33 -1.64 -8.75 -2.56
N ALA A 34 -2.58 -8.29 -1.73
CA ALA A 34 -2.33 -7.37 -0.65
C ALA A 34 -2.65 -8.06 0.68
N ILE A 35 -1.86 -7.78 1.72
CA ILE A 35 -2.00 -8.39 3.04
C ILE A 35 -2.14 -7.27 4.07
N GLY A 36 -3.29 -7.26 4.76
CA GLY A 36 -3.52 -6.44 5.94
C GLY A 36 -2.72 -6.94 7.13
N TYR A 37 -2.14 -6.04 7.93
CA TYR A 37 -1.40 -6.42 9.13
C TYR A 37 -1.62 -5.46 10.30
N LEU A 38 -1.53 -5.99 11.52
CA LEU A 38 -1.52 -5.20 12.76
C LEU A 38 -0.08 -4.92 13.21
N PRO A 39 0.16 -3.86 14.00
CA PRO A 39 1.52 -3.43 14.34
C PRO A 39 2.41 -4.48 15.05
N ILE A 40 3.68 -4.08 15.20
CA ILE A 40 4.76 -4.64 16.03
C ILE A 40 5.72 -5.62 15.33
N TYR A 41 5.29 -6.79 14.83
CA TYR A 41 6.25 -7.81 14.34
C TYR A 41 5.87 -8.51 13.02
N VAL A 42 5.15 -7.81 12.13
CA VAL A 42 4.86 -8.37 10.80
C VAL A 42 6.11 -8.32 9.92
N PRO A 43 6.52 -9.46 9.30
CA PRO A 43 7.69 -9.53 8.45
C PRO A 43 7.39 -8.91 7.07
N ARG A 44 7.35 -7.57 7.00
CA ARG A 44 7.02 -6.82 5.77
C ARG A 44 7.97 -7.15 4.62
N GLU A 45 9.21 -7.45 4.93
CA GLU A 45 10.26 -7.86 4.00
C GLU A 45 9.89 -9.17 3.30
N ILE A 46 9.30 -10.14 4.02
CA ILE A 46 8.82 -11.41 3.44
C ILE A 46 7.60 -11.16 2.56
N VAL A 47 6.66 -10.32 3.00
CA VAL A 47 5.48 -9.94 2.20
C VAL A 47 5.92 -9.28 0.90
N HIS A 48 6.88 -8.37 0.97
CA HIS A 48 7.46 -7.70 -0.19
C HIS A 48 8.19 -8.68 -1.12
N ALA A 49 9.05 -9.56 -0.57
CA ALA A 49 9.78 -10.56 -1.36
C ALA A 49 8.85 -11.54 -2.09
N ALA A 50 7.68 -11.83 -1.53
CA ALA A 50 6.63 -12.63 -2.16
C ALA A 50 5.83 -11.86 -3.24
N GLY A 51 6.20 -10.61 -3.55
CA GLY A 51 5.51 -9.78 -4.56
C GLY A 51 4.16 -9.25 -4.10
N MET A 52 3.95 -9.15 -2.78
CA MET A 52 2.68 -8.70 -2.19
C MET A 52 2.80 -7.30 -1.59
N LEU A 53 1.66 -6.60 -1.48
CA LEU A 53 1.57 -5.29 -0.83
C LEU A 53 1.21 -5.45 0.66
N PRO A 54 2.11 -5.11 1.61
CA PRO A 54 1.74 -4.99 3.02
C PRO A 54 0.89 -3.72 3.25
N VAL A 55 -0.23 -3.86 3.96
CA VAL A 55 -1.20 -2.79 4.25
C VAL A 55 -1.44 -2.73 5.76
N GLY A 56 -1.07 -1.63 6.41
CA GLY A 56 -1.21 -1.45 7.86
C GLY A 56 -0.39 -0.28 8.36
#